data_AF-A0A0S8ISU0-F1
#
_entry.id   AF-A0A0S8ISU0-F1
#
_cell.length_a   1.000
_cell.length_b   1.000
_cell.length_c   1.000
_cell.angle_alpha   90.00
_cell.angle_beta   90.00
_cell.angle_gamma   90.00
#
_symmetry.space_group_name_H-M   'P 1'
#
loop_
_entity.id
_entity.type
_entity.pdbx_description
1 polymer ?
#
loop_
_entity_poly.entity_id
_entity_poly.type
_entity_poly.pdbx_seq_one_letter_code
_entity_poly.pdbx_strand_id
1 'polypeptide(L)'
;MRPFQPMEGVFETIDHKTFRKQDLKRIADCLYEESQKLSDSNVNLFFMIFFDDQSVKVQDRPDVFEGITKPMKSVRMQLKTEGKFREIAIELNETSQERSNSFLTITGPDIDWVFAIQGKLKDIIKGLDNRTQRIYKLPGWLNFLSLLFNLAVVILFSYSFFLLFNKVLGMPTVFSIVLFVVIVQLLLYVVPSVTTDQFRAFLVDIRPRIELVADETRMEREKKSTRWAILKTLVLPVVLSLLVAFLASRLFQ
;
A
#
# COMPACT_ATOMS: atom_id res chain seq x y z
N MET A 1 38.78 32.19 -3.62
CA MET A 1 38.15 30.87 -3.86
C MET A 1 36.93 30.78 -2.95
N ARG A 2 35.71 30.61 -3.49
CA ARG A 2 34.53 30.34 -2.65
C ARG A 2 34.56 28.85 -2.26
N PRO A 3 34.24 28.48 -1.01
CA PRO A 3 34.11 27.07 -0.65
C PRO A 3 32.99 26.44 -1.48
N PHE A 4 33.30 25.31 -2.11
CA PHE A 4 32.34 24.49 -2.86
C PHE A 4 31.34 23.92 -1.85
N GLN A 5 30.12 24.44 -1.82
CA GLN A 5 29.03 23.81 -1.07
C GLN A 5 28.48 22.69 -1.95
N PRO A 6 28.62 21.40 -1.58
CA PRO A 6 27.89 20.34 -2.27
C PRO A 6 26.41 20.68 -2.20
N MET A 7 25.72 20.69 -3.34
CA MET A 7 24.27 20.86 -3.31
C MET A 7 23.66 19.72 -2.50
N GLU A 8 22.77 20.06 -1.57
CA GLU A 8 21.90 19.07 -0.92
C GLU A 8 21.21 18.26 -2.02
N GLY A 9 21.40 16.94 -1.96
CA GLY A 9 20.96 16.03 -2.99
C GLY A 9 19.47 16.15 -3.28
N VAL A 10 19.06 15.82 -4.50
CA VAL A 10 17.64 15.76 -4.84
C VAL A 10 17.03 14.57 -4.11
N PHE A 11 16.15 14.86 -3.14
CA PHE A 11 15.42 13.88 -2.37
C PHE A 11 14.01 13.72 -2.93
N GLU A 12 13.68 12.53 -3.43
CA GLU A 12 12.35 12.20 -3.90
C GLU A 12 11.81 11.02 -3.09
N THR A 13 10.71 11.24 -2.35
CA THR A 13 9.98 10.17 -1.68
C THR A 13 9.24 9.34 -2.71
N ILE A 14 9.39 8.02 -2.64
CA ILE A 14 8.69 7.09 -3.53
C ILE A 14 7.55 6.43 -2.75
N ASP A 15 6.31 6.71 -3.13
CA ASP A 15 5.12 6.19 -2.46
C ASP A 15 4.11 5.57 -3.43
N HIS A 16 3.38 4.56 -2.94
CA HIS A 16 2.24 3.94 -3.64
C HIS A 16 2.58 3.28 -4.99
N LYS A 17 3.77 2.67 -5.09
CA LYS A 17 4.26 1.99 -6.29
C LYS A 17 4.50 0.51 -6.06
N THR A 18 4.23 -0.28 -7.10
CA THR A 18 4.59 -1.69 -7.15
C THR A 18 5.85 -1.85 -7.98
N PHE A 19 6.89 -2.44 -7.40
CA PHE A 19 8.16 -2.74 -8.08
C PHE A 19 8.22 -4.23 -8.35
N ARG A 20 8.23 -4.61 -9.62
CA ARG A 20 8.51 -6.00 -10.01
C ARG A 20 10.01 -6.21 -10.08
N LYS A 21 10.42 -7.47 -10.02
CA LYS A 21 11.80 -7.90 -10.29
C LYS A 21 12.43 -7.24 -11.52
N GLN A 22 11.69 -7.14 -12.62
CA GLN A 22 12.17 -6.52 -13.87
C GLN A 22 12.41 -5.02 -13.72
N ASP A 23 11.58 -4.32 -12.94
CA ASP A 23 11.72 -2.89 -12.68
C ASP A 23 12.93 -2.62 -11.80
N LEU A 24 13.12 -3.42 -10.74
CA LEU A 24 14.31 -3.35 -9.88
C LEU A 24 15.59 -3.64 -10.68
N LYS A 25 15.54 -4.62 -11.60
CA LYS A 25 16.66 -4.90 -12.50
C LYS A 25 16.98 -3.71 -13.40
N ARG A 26 15.98 -3.05 -13.99
CA ARG A 26 16.21 -1.83 -14.82
C ARG A 26 16.87 -0.69 -14.04
N ILE A 27 16.47 -0.49 -12.78
CA ILE A 27 17.10 0.50 -11.90
C ILE A 27 18.56 0.12 -11.62
N ALA A 28 18.82 -1.16 -11.33
CA ALA A 28 20.15 -1.67 -11.09
C ALA A 28 21.05 -1.61 -12.33
N ASP A 29 20.50 -1.92 -13.52
CA ASP A 29 21.18 -1.78 -14.80
C ASP A 29 21.58 -0.32 -15.05
N CYS A 30 20.68 0.64 -14.77
CA CYS A 30 21.00 2.06 -14.86
C CYS A 30 22.17 2.47 -13.94
N LEU A 31 22.18 2.01 -12.69
CA LEU A 31 23.27 2.27 -11.74
C LEU A 31 24.59 1.63 -12.19
N TYR A 32 24.51 0.41 -12.71
CA TYR A 32 25.66 -0.33 -13.23
C TYR A 32 26.24 0.32 -14.48
N GLU A 33 25.42 0.76 -15.43
CA GLU A 33 25.88 1.50 -16.61
C GLU A 33 26.60 2.80 -16.23
N GLU A 34 26.08 3.52 -15.23
CA GLU A 34 26.73 4.73 -14.75
C GLU A 34 28.03 4.44 -14.01
N SER A 35 28.11 3.32 -13.27
CA SER A 35 29.36 2.87 -12.65
C SER A 35 30.44 2.57 -13.70
N GLN A 36 30.07 2.00 -14.86
CA GLN A 36 31.01 1.73 -15.96
C GLN A 36 31.51 3.01 -16.65
N LYS A 37 30.66 4.06 -16.74
CA LYS A 37 31.06 5.36 -17.31
C LYS A 37 31.99 6.14 -16.40
N LEU A 38 31.88 5.91 -15.09
CA LEU A 38 32.79 6.46 -14.10
C LEU A 38 34.07 5.61 -14.11
N SER A 39 35.00 5.91 -15.04
CA SER A 39 36.31 5.23 -15.15
C SER A 39 37.25 5.46 -13.94
N ASP A 40 36.72 5.91 -12.80
CA ASP A 40 37.49 6.13 -11.59
C ASP A 40 37.74 4.80 -10.86
N SER A 41 38.94 4.62 -10.34
CA SER A 41 39.35 3.42 -9.60
C SER A 41 38.65 3.23 -8.24
N ASN A 42 37.84 4.21 -7.80
CA ASN A 42 37.21 4.23 -6.47
C ASN A 42 35.67 4.34 -6.56
N VAL A 43 35.07 3.52 -7.42
CA VAL A 43 33.60 3.39 -7.52
C VAL A 43 33.15 2.23 -6.63
N ASN A 44 32.28 2.52 -5.66
CA ASN A 44 31.64 1.52 -4.83
C ASN A 44 30.18 1.39 -5.26
N LEU A 45 29.84 0.24 -5.84
CA LEU A 45 28.48 -0.11 -6.24
C LEU A 45 28.05 -1.33 -5.45
N PHE A 46 26.89 -1.25 -4.80
CA PHE A 46 26.28 -2.42 -4.19
C PHE A 46 24.77 -2.41 -4.31
N PHE A 47 24.24 -3.62 -4.39
CA PHE A 47 22.83 -3.94 -4.38
C PHE A 47 22.58 -4.92 -3.24
N MET A 48 21.61 -4.60 -2.40
CA MET A 48 21.30 -5.34 -1.19
C MET A 48 19.81 -5.61 -1.13
N ILE A 49 19.44 -6.87 -0.91
CA ILE A 49 18.06 -7.32 -0.83
C ILE A 49 17.86 -8.00 0.51
N PHE A 50 16.89 -7.50 1.28
CA PHE A 50 16.44 -8.08 2.53
C PHE A 50 15.17 -8.89 2.26
N PHE A 51 15.15 -10.15 2.72
CA PHE A 51 14.00 -11.04 2.59
C PHE A 51 13.19 -11.12 3.89
N ASP A 52 11.96 -11.62 3.82
CA ASP A 52 11.10 -11.81 5.01
C ASP A 52 11.69 -12.78 6.03
N ASP A 53 12.47 -13.77 5.57
CA ASP A 53 13.17 -14.74 6.41
C ASP A 53 14.44 -14.18 7.07
N GLN A 54 14.63 -12.85 7.00
CA GLN A 54 15.80 -12.13 7.50
C GLN A 54 17.11 -12.44 6.78
N SER A 55 17.09 -13.24 5.71
CA SER A 55 18.27 -13.43 4.87
C SER A 55 18.55 -12.17 4.04
N VAL A 56 19.82 -11.97 3.69
CA VAL A 56 20.29 -10.82 2.91
C VAL A 56 21.11 -11.33 1.73
N LYS A 57 20.82 -10.80 0.54
CA LYS A 57 21.65 -11.02 -0.66
C LYS A 57 22.31 -9.70 -1.04
N VAL A 58 23.64 -9.70 -1.16
CA VAL A 58 24.45 -8.52 -1.51
C VAL A 58 25.31 -8.87 -2.71
N GLN A 59 25.29 -8.02 -3.74
CA GLN A 59 26.19 -8.11 -4.91
C GLN A 59 26.47 -6.73 -5.48
N ASP A 60 27.48 -6.62 -6.33
CA ASP A 60 27.91 -5.42 -7.06
C ASP A 60 27.39 -5.38 -8.51
N ARG A 61 26.53 -6.34 -8.88
CA ARG A 61 26.00 -6.50 -10.24
C ARG A 61 24.47 -6.67 -10.24
N PRO A 62 23.79 -6.31 -11.35
CA PRO A 62 22.32 -6.39 -11.46
C PRO A 62 21.75 -7.82 -11.42
N ASP A 63 22.57 -8.84 -11.62
CA ASP A 63 22.22 -10.26 -11.50
C ASP A 63 21.86 -10.67 -10.05
N VAL A 64 22.03 -9.77 -9.08
CA VAL A 64 21.48 -9.91 -7.72
C VAL A 64 19.98 -10.22 -7.76
N PHE A 65 19.25 -9.68 -8.74
CA PHE A 65 17.84 -9.90 -8.91
C PHE A 65 17.52 -11.25 -9.56
N GLU A 66 18.49 -11.95 -10.15
CA GLU A 66 18.26 -13.25 -10.81
C GLU A 66 18.08 -14.38 -9.79
N GLY A 67 17.25 -15.37 -10.17
CA GLY A 67 16.92 -16.51 -9.32
C GLY A 67 16.14 -16.19 -8.04
N ILE A 68 15.71 -14.93 -7.82
CA ILE A 68 14.90 -14.59 -6.65
C ILE A 68 13.52 -15.22 -6.77
N THR A 69 13.24 -16.15 -5.85
CA THR A 69 11.94 -16.77 -5.64
C THR A 69 11.35 -16.39 -4.27
N LYS A 70 12.18 -15.84 -3.38
CA LYS A 70 11.82 -15.46 -2.02
C LYS A 70 11.12 -14.09 -1.95
N PRO A 71 10.21 -13.89 -0.99
CA PRO A 71 9.56 -12.61 -0.75
C PRO A 71 10.56 -11.56 -0.27
N MET A 72 10.64 -10.42 -0.98
CA MET A 72 11.54 -9.31 -0.69
C MET A 72 10.85 -8.30 0.23
N LYS A 73 11.51 -7.92 1.32
CA LYS A 73 11.03 -6.94 2.30
C LYS A 73 11.61 -5.54 2.08
N SER A 74 12.88 -5.48 1.68
CA SER A 74 13.55 -4.21 1.40
C SER A 74 14.63 -4.39 0.35
N VAL A 75 14.83 -3.35 -0.46
CA VAL A 75 15.89 -3.30 -1.47
C VAL A 75 16.63 -1.99 -1.30
N ARG A 76 17.95 -2.07 -1.15
CA ARG A 76 18.85 -0.92 -1.13
C ARG A 76 19.82 -1.03 -2.30
N MET A 77 19.95 0.04 -3.06
CA MET A 77 20.92 0.17 -4.14
C MET A 77 21.72 1.43 -3.91
N GLN A 78 23.04 1.35 -3.96
CA GLN A 78 23.90 2.52 -3.78
C GLN A 78 25.07 2.49 -4.75
N LEU A 79 25.29 3.62 -5.41
CA LEU A 79 26.50 3.93 -6.18
C LEU A 79 27.18 5.12 -5.51
N LYS A 80 28.45 4.98 -5.12
CA LYS A 80 29.22 6.05 -4.47
C LYS A 80 30.64 6.10 -5.05
N THR A 81 31.14 7.30 -5.32
CA THR A 81 32.53 7.51 -5.74
C THR A 81 33.33 8.16 -4.62
N GLU A 82 34.41 7.51 -4.16
CA GLU A 82 35.33 8.11 -3.18
C GLU A 82 36.28 9.06 -3.92
N GLY A 83 35.90 10.34 -4.01
CA GLY A 83 36.75 11.41 -4.55
C GLY A 83 36.00 12.52 -5.30
N LYS A 84 34.91 12.20 -5.99
CA LYS A 84 34.10 13.18 -6.74
C LYS A 84 32.78 13.54 -6.07
N PHE A 85 32.54 13.09 -4.84
CA PHE A 85 31.31 13.34 -4.07
C PHE A 85 30.02 13.03 -4.86
N ARG A 86 30.08 12.04 -5.77
CA ARG A 86 28.91 11.53 -6.48
C ARG A 86 28.33 10.35 -5.71
N GLU A 87 27.04 10.41 -5.46
CA GLU A 87 26.28 9.40 -4.75
C GLU A 87 24.88 9.28 -5.35
N ILE A 88 24.46 8.04 -5.60
CA ILE A 88 23.08 7.68 -5.88
C ILE A 88 22.70 6.64 -4.84
N ALA A 89 21.66 6.89 -4.05
CA ALA A 89 21.14 5.96 -3.06
C ALA A 89 19.64 5.78 -3.28
N ILE A 90 19.21 4.52 -3.38
CA ILE A 90 17.82 4.12 -3.51
C ILE A 90 17.53 3.15 -2.39
N GLU A 91 16.52 3.46 -1.59
CA GLU A 91 16.01 2.55 -0.57
C GLU A 91 14.51 2.36 -0.80
N LEU A 92 14.09 1.11 -0.89
CA LEU A 92 12.70 0.71 -1.08
C LEU A 92 12.32 -0.24 0.04
N ASN A 93 11.37 0.16 0.87
CA ASN A 93 10.93 -0.60 2.03
C ASN A 93 9.46 -1.03 1.87
N GLU A 94 9.21 -2.34 1.92
CA GLU A 94 7.85 -2.89 2.00
C GLU A 94 7.32 -2.68 3.42
N THR A 95 6.66 -1.55 3.66
CA THR A 95 5.90 -1.33 4.91
C THR A 95 4.69 -0.44 4.68
N SER A 96 3.72 -0.57 5.58
CA SER A 96 2.52 0.26 5.66
C SER A 96 2.72 1.54 6.46
N GLN A 97 3.80 1.65 7.24
CA GLN A 97 4.00 2.78 8.15
C GLN A 97 4.57 4.02 7.43
N GLU A 98 4.02 5.20 7.74
CA GLU A 98 4.48 6.53 7.27
C GLU A 98 5.96 6.85 7.51
N ARG A 99 6.61 6.12 8.42
CA ARG A 99 7.98 6.41 8.88
C ARG A 99 9.08 5.59 8.20
N SER A 100 8.76 4.69 7.27
CA SER A 100 9.82 4.15 6.42
C SER A 100 10.03 5.07 5.24
N ASN A 101 11.22 5.61 5.13
CA ASN A 101 11.56 6.41 3.98
C ASN A 101 11.96 5.45 2.88
N SER A 102 11.06 5.22 1.92
CA SER A 102 11.49 4.78 0.61
C SER A 102 11.88 6.02 -0.16
N PHE A 103 13.16 6.14 -0.48
CA PHE A 103 13.73 7.38 -1.00
C PHE A 103 14.67 7.11 -2.16
N LEU A 104 14.76 8.13 -3.01
CA LEU A 104 15.81 8.30 -4.00
C LEU A 104 16.59 9.56 -3.61
N THR A 105 17.89 9.39 -3.41
CA THR A 105 18.83 10.49 -3.16
C THR A 105 19.88 10.48 -4.26
N ILE A 106 20.07 11.63 -4.92
CA ILE A 106 21.14 11.83 -5.91
C ILE A 106 21.93 13.07 -5.51
N THR A 107 23.22 12.90 -5.26
CA THR A 107 24.14 13.95 -4.84
C THR A 107 25.35 13.96 -5.75
N GLY A 108 25.78 15.14 -6.19
CA GLY A 108 26.95 15.28 -7.03
C GLY A 108 27.38 16.73 -7.23
N PRO A 109 28.62 16.97 -7.66
CA PRO A 109 29.14 18.31 -7.93
C PRO A 109 28.66 18.89 -9.27
N ASP A 110 28.13 18.04 -10.16
CA ASP A 110 27.70 18.39 -11.52
C ASP A 110 26.18 18.29 -11.61
N ILE A 111 25.53 19.44 -11.81
CA ILE A 111 24.09 19.60 -11.84
C ILE A 111 23.46 18.89 -13.04
N ASP A 112 24.11 18.96 -14.21
CA ASP A 112 23.60 18.35 -15.43
C ASP A 112 23.60 16.82 -15.30
N TRP A 113 24.64 16.29 -14.67
CA TRP A 113 24.70 14.87 -14.30
C TRP A 113 23.57 14.49 -13.32
N VAL A 114 23.37 15.26 -12.24
CA VAL A 114 22.30 15.00 -11.25
C VAL A 114 20.93 14.95 -11.93
N PHE A 115 20.60 15.94 -12.76
CA PHE A 115 19.30 15.99 -13.46
C PHE A 115 19.16 14.90 -14.51
N ALA A 116 20.23 14.54 -15.22
CA ALA A 116 20.18 13.45 -16.21
C ALA A 116 19.88 12.10 -15.54
N ILE A 117 20.53 11.80 -14.41
CA ILE A 117 20.27 10.59 -13.62
C ILE A 117 18.86 10.62 -13.04
N GLN A 118 18.47 11.76 -12.46
CA GLN A 118 17.14 11.92 -11.90
C GLN A 118 16.06 11.69 -12.97
N GLY A 119 16.23 12.26 -14.17
CA GLY A 119 15.31 12.06 -15.29
C GLY A 119 15.15 10.58 -15.66
N LYS A 120 16.26 9.87 -15.85
CA LYS A 120 16.24 8.42 -16.16
C LYS A 120 15.51 7.61 -15.09
N LEU A 121 15.87 7.80 -13.82
CA LEU A 121 15.26 7.05 -12.71
C LEU A 121 13.78 7.41 -12.54
N LYS A 122 13.44 8.69 -12.71
CA LYS A 122 12.05 9.16 -12.64
C LYS A 122 11.19 8.59 -13.76
N ASP A 123 11.72 8.45 -14.96
CA ASP A 123 10.99 7.86 -16.08
C ASP A 123 10.70 6.36 -15.83
N ILE A 124 11.67 5.63 -15.25
CA ILE A 124 11.44 4.25 -14.80
C ILE A 124 10.32 4.23 -13.74
N ILE A 125 10.42 5.06 -12.69
CA ILE A 125 9.46 5.10 -11.57
C ILE A 125 8.05 5.55 -12.02
N LYS A 126 7.95 6.49 -12.95
CA LYS A 126 6.68 6.95 -13.52
C LYS A 126 5.97 5.84 -14.28
N GLY A 127 6.71 5.01 -15.02
CA GLY A 127 6.18 3.85 -15.75
C GLY A 127 5.62 2.73 -14.86
N LEU A 128 5.92 2.74 -13.56
CA LEU A 128 5.45 1.72 -12.63
C LEU A 128 3.95 1.85 -12.33
N ASP A 129 3.30 0.68 -12.19
CA ASP A 129 1.91 0.55 -11.80
C ASP A 129 1.63 1.38 -10.52
N ASN A 130 0.72 2.35 -10.63
CA ASN A 130 0.26 3.11 -9.46
C ASN A 130 -0.76 2.27 -8.69
N ARG A 131 -0.40 1.91 -7.46
CA ARG A 131 -1.18 1.01 -6.62
C ARG A 131 -2.50 1.63 -6.18
N THR A 132 -2.47 2.92 -5.82
CA THR A 132 -3.66 3.67 -5.45
C THR A 132 -4.66 3.61 -6.59
N GLN A 133 -4.23 3.87 -7.83
CA GLN A 133 -5.10 3.73 -9.00
C GLN A 133 -5.64 2.32 -9.19
N ARG A 134 -4.88 1.26 -8.89
CA ARG A 134 -5.36 -0.13 -8.96
C ARG A 134 -6.47 -0.42 -7.95
N ILE A 135 -6.40 0.18 -6.75
CA ILE A 135 -7.45 0.07 -5.72
C ILE A 135 -8.70 0.85 -6.16
N TYR A 136 -8.54 2.06 -6.71
CA TYR A 136 -9.67 2.83 -7.25
C TYR A 136 -10.29 2.21 -8.52
N LYS A 137 -9.55 1.36 -9.24
CA LYS A 137 -10.03 0.56 -10.38
C LYS A 137 -10.60 -0.81 -9.97
N LEU A 138 -10.69 -1.12 -8.68
CA LEU A 138 -11.27 -2.39 -8.24
C LEU A 138 -12.73 -2.51 -8.74
N PRO A 139 -13.19 -3.72 -9.13
CA PRO A 139 -14.45 -3.86 -9.84
C PRO A 139 -15.66 -3.53 -8.94
N GLY A 140 -16.79 -3.17 -9.56
CA GLY A 140 -18.00 -2.65 -8.89
C GLY A 140 -18.59 -3.52 -7.76
N TRP A 141 -18.19 -4.79 -7.65
CA TRP A 141 -18.53 -5.65 -6.50
C TRP A 141 -18.01 -5.11 -5.16
N LEU A 142 -16.95 -4.29 -5.14
CA LEU A 142 -16.51 -3.60 -3.92
C LEU A 142 -17.46 -2.48 -3.49
N ASN A 143 -18.14 -1.84 -4.43
CA ASN A 143 -19.25 -0.94 -4.10
C ASN A 143 -20.42 -1.74 -3.53
N PHE A 144 -20.70 -2.93 -4.07
CA PHE A 144 -21.71 -3.83 -3.51
C PHE A 144 -21.37 -4.31 -2.09
N LEU A 145 -20.11 -4.62 -1.79
CA LEU A 145 -19.67 -4.95 -0.44
C LEU A 145 -19.71 -3.76 0.52
N SER A 146 -19.31 -2.57 0.07
CA SER A 146 -19.46 -1.34 0.86
C SER A 146 -20.94 -1.10 1.16
N LEU A 147 -21.83 -1.31 0.19
CA LEU A 147 -23.27 -1.20 0.38
C LEU A 147 -23.80 -2.24 1.38
N LEU A 148 -23.36 -3.50 1.31
CA LEU A 148 -23.71 -4.54 2.28
C LEU A 148 -23.23 -4.21 3.69
N PHE A 149 -22.00 -3.71 3.83
CA PHE A 149 -21.46 -3.28 5.12
C PHE A 149 -22.28 -2.12 5.72
N ASN A 150 -22.58 -1.13 4.89
CA ASN A 150 -23.40 0.01 5.30
C ASN A 150 -24.81 -0.41 5.67
N LEU A 151 -25.41 -1.30 4.89
CA LEU A 151 -26.73 -1.85 5.20
C LEU A 151 -26.70 -2.59 6.55
N ALA A 152 -25.67 -3.38 6.82
CA ALA A 152 -25.52 -4.07 8.11
C ALA A 152 -25.36 -3.07 9.28
N VAL A 153 -24.55 -2.02 9.12
CA VAL A 153 -24.39 -0.95 10.13
C VAL A 153 -25.71 -0.23 10.38
N VAL A 154 -26.44 0.14 9.32
CA VAL A 154 -27.74 0.80 9.45
C VAL A 154 -28.74 -0.10 10.15
N ILE A 155 -28.82 -1.39 9.79
CA ILE A 155 -29.72 -2.35 10.43
C ILE A 155 -29.38 -2.50 11.92
N LEU A 156 -28.10 -2.71 12.26
CA LEU A 156 -27.66 -2.88 13.64
C LEU A 156 -27.92 -1.64 14.49
N PHE A 157 -27.57 -0.45 13.98
CA PHE A 157 -27.80 0.81 14.66
C PHE A 157 -29.30 1.06 14.86
N SER A 158 -30.09 0.87 13.81
CA SER A 158 -31.54 1.14 13.86
C SER A 158 -32.26 0.14 14.76
N TYR A 159 -31.87 -1.13 14.75
CA TYR A 159 -32.41 -2.14 15.67
C TYR A 159 -32.05 -1.83 17.14
N SER A 160 -30.80 -1.44 17.39
CA SER A 160 -30.35 -1.05 18.74
C SER A 160 -31.10 0.19 19.23
N PHE A 161 -31.33 1.15 18.35
CA PHE A 161 -32.10 2.37 18.62
C PHE A 161 -33.58 2.06 18.88
N PHE A 162 -34.19 1.19 18.08
CA PHE A 162 -35.58 0.74 18.30
C PHE A 162 -35.75 0.05 19.65
N LEU A 163 -34.81 -0.84 20.02
CA LEU A 163 -34.80 -1.49 21.33
C LEU A 163 -34.67 -0.46 22.46
N LEU A 164 -33.77 0.52 22.33
CA LEU A 164 -33.61 1.59 23.33
C LEU A 164 -34.93 2.37 23.53
N PHE A 165 -35.54 2.83 22.45
CA PHE A 165 -36.72 3.71 22.56
C PHE A 165 -38.00 2.98 22.99
N ASN A 166 -38.19 1.75 22.52
CA ASN A 166 -39.39 0.97 22.82
C ASN A 166 -39.27 0.26 24.17
N LYS A 167 -38.14 -0.41 24.44
CA LYS A 167 -37.98 -1.23 25.66
C LYS A 167 -37.40 -0.47 26.85
N VAL A 168 -36.53 0.53 26.64
CA VAL A 168 -35.87 1.26 27.74
C VAL A 168 -36.61 2.55 28.08
N LEU A 169 -37.01 3.32 27.06
CA LEU A 169 -37.69 4.61 27.24
C LEU A 169 -39.23 4.51 27.25
N GLY A 170 -39.79 3.32 26.99
CA GLY A 170 -41.23 3.06 27.08
C GLY A 170 -42.08 3.87 26.08
N MET A 171 -41.50 4.31 24.96
CA MET A 171 -42.25 5.10 23.99
C MET A 171 -43.34 4.29 23.27
N PRO A 172 -44.47 4.91 22.89
CA PRO A 172 -45.51 4.26 22.10
C PRO A 172 -44.94 3.68 20.81
N THR A 173 -45.25 2.42 20.53
CA THR A 173 -44.67 1.65 19.42
C THR A 173 -44.83 2.33 18.06
N VAL A 174 -45.96 3.00 17.82
CA VAL A 174 -46.22 3.75 16.58
C VAL A 174 -45.23 4.91 16.41
N PHE A 175 -44.94 5.65 17.48
CA PHE A 175 -43.97 6.75 17.45
C PHE A 175 -42.55 6.24 17.25
N SER A 176 -42.18 5.12 17.92
CA SER A 176 -40.88 4.47 17.72
C SER A 176 -40.68 3.95 16.30
N ILE A 177 -41.75 3.45 15.64
CA ILE A 177 -41.70 3.00 14.24
C ILE A 177 -41.48 4.18 13.30
N VAL A 178 -42.20 5.29 13.48
CA VAL A 178 -42.04 6.50 12.64
C VAL A 178 -40.64 7.09 12.80
N LEU A 179 -40.15 7.21 14.03
CA LEU A 179 -38.79 7.69 14.33
C LEU A 179 -37.72 6.77 13.72
N PHE A 180 -37.93 5.45 13.78
CA PHE A 180 -37.05 4.45 13.15
C PHE A 180 -36.97 4.64 11.64
N VAL A 181 -38.10 4.80 10.95
CA VAL A 181 -38.11 5.01 9.49
C VAL A 181 -37.36 6.29 9.11
N VAL A 182 -37.57 7.38 9.84
CA VAL A 182 -36.89 8.67 9.58
C VAL A 182 -35.37 8.56 9.78
N ILE A 183 -34.92 7.89 10.85
CA ILE A 183 -33.49 7.69 11.14
C ILE A 183 -32.84 6.76 10.10
N VAL A 184 -33.53 5.70 9.70
CA VAL A 184 -33.06 4.80 8.63
C VAL A 184 -32.91 5.57 7.32
N GLN A 185 -33.90 6.41 6.94
CA GLN A 185 -33.83 7.23 5.73
C GLN A 185 -32.64 8.20 5.76
N LEU A 186 -32.41 8.87 6.90
CA LEU A 186 -31.29 9.79 7.11
C LEU A 186 -29.94 9.08 7.04
N LEU A 187 -29.81 7.92 7.69
CA LEU A 187 -28.60 7.12 7.66
C LEU A 187 -28.32 6.56 6.26
N LEU A 188 -29.35 6.13 5.52
CA LEU A 188 -29.20 5.69 4.14
C LEU A 188 -28.72 6.81 3.19
N TYR A 189 -28.92 8.08 3.54
CA TYR A 189 -28.46 9.21 2.72
C TYR A 189 -27.02 9.64 3.08
N VAL A 190 -26.67 9.60 4.36
CA VAL A 190 -25.38 10.12 4.87
C VAL A 190 -24.28 9.06 4.93
N VAL A 191 -24.65 7.81 5.27
CA VAL A 191 -23.69 6.74 5.50
C VAL A 191 -22.97 6.30 4.21
N PRO A 192 -23.64 6.10 3.05
CA PRO A 192 -22.96 5.56 1.86
C PRO A 192 -21.84 6.45 1.33
N SER A 193 -22.00 7.78 1.33
CA SER A 193 -20.98 8.70 0.81
C SER A 193 -19.74 8.77 1.69
N VAL A 194 -19.91 8.78 3.02
CA VAL A 194 -18.78 8.91 3.96
C VAL A 194 -18.03 7.58 4.08
N THR A 195 -18.74 6.47 4.08
CA THR A 195 -18.15 5.15 4.35
C THR A 195 -17.49 4.52 3.13
N THR A 196 -17.94 4.76 1.89
CA THR A 196 -17.26 4.18 0.72
C THR A 196 -15.87 4.79 0.53
N ASP A 197 -15.73 6.10 0.73
CA ASP A 197 -14.43 6.78 0.65
C ASP A 197 -13.53 6.44 1.84
N GLN A 198 -14.08 6.39 3.06
CA GLN A 198 -13.33 5.94 4.24
C GLN A 198 -12.92 4.46 4.14
N PHE A 199 -13.77 3.60 3.59
CA PHE A 199 -13.46 2.19 3.37
C PHE A 199 -12.39 2.01 2.29
N ARG A 200 -12.42 2.80 1.22
CA ARG A 200 -11.35 2.84 0.22
C ARG A 200 -10.05 3.34 0.81
N ALA A 201 -10.08 4.41 1.60
CA ALA A 201 -8.91 4.92 2.31
C ALA A 201 -8.34 3.87 3.27
N PHE A 202 -9.18 3.19 4.04
CA PHE A 202 -8.80 2.08 4.90
C PHE A 202 -8.15 0.92 4.12
N LEU A 203 -8.70 0.55 2.96
CA LEU A 203 -8.10 -0.47 2.10
C LEU A 203 -6.74 -0.05 1.51
N VAL A 204 -6.52 1.24 1.26
CA VAL A 204 -5.22 1.79 0.86
C VAL A 204 -4.23 1.70 2.03
N ASP A 205 -4.69 1.99 3.25
CA ASP A 205 -3.87 2.08 4.46
C ASP A 205 -3.42 0.72 5.02
N ILE A 206 -4.28 -0.31 4.96
CA ILE A 206 -3.93 -1.67 5.44
C ILE A 206 -2.80 -2.31 4.63
N ARG A 207 -2.54 -1.83 3.40
CA ARG A 207 -1.58 -2.47 2.51
C ARG A 207 -0.25 -1.68 2.43
N PRO A 208 0.90 -2.34 2.23
CA PRO A 208 2.21 -1.68 2.26
C PRO A 208 2.37 -0.64 1.13
N ARG A 209 2.89 0.56 1.41
CA ARG A 209 2.96 1.69 0.45
C ARG A 209 3.81 1.34 -0.78
N ILE A 210 4.90 0.62 -0.57
CA ILE A 210 5.68 -0.02 -1.63
C ILE A 210 5.42 -1.51 -1.60
N GLU A 211 5.22 -2.12 -2.76
CA GLU A 211 5.05 -3.57 -2.91
C GLU A 211 6.19 -4.13 -3.76
N LEU A 212 6.99 -5.03 -3.20
CA LEU A 212 8.16 -5.64 -3.85
C LEU A 212 7.79 -7.05 -4.34
N VAL A 213 7.63 -7.21 -5.65
CA VAL A 213 7.13 -8.46 -6.24
C VAL A 213 8.28 -9.26 -6.86
N ALA A 214 8.66 -10.33 -6.17
CA ALA A 214 9.67 -11.30 -6.62
C ALA A 214 9.14 -12.24 -7.72
N ASP A 215 7.88 -12.64 -7.65
CA ASP A 215 7.23 -13.58 -8.58
C ASP A 215 5.79 -13.14 -8.90
N GLU A 216 5.41 -13.20 -10.18
CA GLU A 216 4.08 -12.85 -10.67
C GLU A 216 3.00 -13.77 -10.11
N THR A 217 3.33 -15.04 -9.80
CA THR A 217 2.38 -16.00 -9.24
C THR A 217 1.94 -15.63 -7.81
N ARG A 218 2.80 -14.96 -7.04
CA ARG A 218 2.47 -14.42 -5.71
C ARG A 218 1.43 -13.31 -5.82
N MET A 219 1.54 -12.46 -6.85
CA MET A 219 0.60 -11.37 -7.08
C MET A 219 -0.83 -11.91 -7.32
N GLU A 220 -0.97 -13.06 -7.97
CA GLU A 220 -2.27 -13.74 -8.13
C GLU A 220 -2.76 -14.42 -6.85
N ARG A 221 -1.87 -15.07 -6.10
CA ARG A 221 -2.20 -15.71 -4.82
C ARG A 221 -2.61 -14.68 -3.78
N GLU A 222 -1.94 -13.53 -3.71
CA GLU A 222 -2.31 -12.43 -2.82
C GLU A 222 -3.60 -11.77 -3.27
N LYS A 223 -3.84 -11.56 -4.57
CA LYS A 223 -5.17 -11.12 -5.07
C LYS A 223 -6.29 -12.06 -4.60
N LYS A 224 -6.07 -13.37 -4.63
CA LYS A 224 -7.04 -14.36 -4.09
C LYS A 224 -7.13 -14.27 -2.57
N SER A 225 -6.01 -14.25 -1.86
CA SER A 225 -5.95 -14.18 -0.40
C SER A 225 -6.62 -12.92 0.16
N THR A 226 -6.39 -11.74 -0.44
CA THR A 226 -7.04 -10.51 0.02
C THR A 226 -8.54 -10.54 -0.26
N ARG A 227 -9.00 -11.15 -1.37
CA ARG A 227 -10.44 -11.38 -1.58
C ARG A 227 -11.02 -12.27 -0.48
N TRP A 228 -10.33 -13.34 -0.11
CA TRP A 228 -10.74 -14.23 0.98
C TRP A 228 -10.68 -13.57 2.35
N ALA A 229 -9.66 -12.75 2.63
CA ALA A 229 -9.54 -12.01 3.88
C ALA A 229 -10.68 -10.99 4.00
N ILE A 230 -10.90 -10.15 2.98
CA ILE A 230 -12.03 -9.22 2.92
C ILE A 230 -13.36 -9.97 3.08
N LEU A 231 -13.54 -11.09 2.38
CA LEU A 231 -14.73 -11.94 2.50
C LEU A 231 -14.90 -12.47 3.93
N LYS A 232 -13.83 -12.94 4.59
CA LYS A 232 -13.91 -13.41 5.98
C LYS A 232 -14.21 -12.27 6.95
N THR A 233 -13.56 -11.13 6.83
CA THR A 233 -13.79 -10.01 7.77
C THR A 233 -15.19 -9.40 7.62
N LEU A 234 -15.82 -9.49 6.44
CA LEU A 234 -17.15 -8.93 6.18
C LEU A 234 -18.29 -9.96 6.25
N VAL A 235 -18.12 -11.16 5.68
CA VAL A 235 -19.17 -12.18 5.63
C VAL A 235 -19.23 -12.98 6.93
N LEU A 236 -18.10 -13.23 7.59
CA LEU A 236 -18.09 -14.02 8.82
C LEU A 236 -18.92 -13.36 9.95
N PRO A 237 -18.85 -12.03 10.20
CA PRO A 237 -19.69 -11.40 11.21
C PRO A 237 -21.18 -11.43 10.86
N VAL A 238 -21.54 -11.28 9.58
CA VAL A 238 -22.94 -11.36 9.11
C VAL A 238 -23.48 -12.78 9.25
N VAL A 239 -22.70 -13.79 8.88
CA VAL A 239 -23.06 -15.20 9.04
C VAL A 239 -23.15 -15.56 10.52
N LEU A 240 -22.18 -15.15 11.35
CA LEU A 240 -22.22 -15.40 12.80
C LEU A 240 -23.45 -14.76 13.44
N SER A 241 -23.75 -13.50 13.11
CA SER A 241 -24.89 -12.78 13.69
C SER A 241 -26.23 -13.40 13.28
N LEU A 242 -26.37 -13.88 12.04
CA LEU A 242 -27.54 -14.68 11.61
C LEU A 242 -27.62 -16.02 12.37
N LEU A 243 -26.49 -16.68 12.59
CA LEU A 243 -26.42 -17.95 13.32
C LEU A 243 -26.82 -17.77 14.80
N VAL A 244 -26.36 -16.70 15.43
CA VAL A 244 -26.73 -16.32 16.81
C VAL A 244 -28.21 -15.98 16.90
N ALA A 245 -28.75 -15.21 15.95
CA ALA A 245 -30.18 -14.89 15.90
C ALA A 245 -31.04 -16.15 15.73
N PHE A 246 -30.62 -17.07 14.86
CA PHE A 246 -31.28 -18.37 14.67
C PHE A 246 -31.25 -19.23 15.93
N LEU A 247 -30.09 -19.36 16.59
CA LEU A 247 -29.96 -20.12 17.83
C LEU A 247 -30.79 -19.51 18.97
N ALA A 248 -30.78 -18.18 19.11
CA ALA A 248 -31.61 -17.49 20.09
C ALA A 248 -33.11 -17.73 19.85
N SER A 249 -33.57 -17.73 18.59
CA SER A 249 -34.98 -18.00 18.26
C SER A 249 -35.42 -19.43 18.60
N ARG A 250 -34.48 -20.39 18.64
CA ARG A 250 -34.72 -21.80 18.99
C ARG A 250 -34.61 -22.11 20.48
N LEU A 251 -33.80 -21.35 21.21
CA LEU A 251 -33.58 -21.53 22.64
C LEU A 251 -34.60 -20.79 23.53
N PHE A 252 -35.27 -19.77 22.99
CA PHE A 252 -36.30 -18.99 23.68
C PHE A 252 -37.73 -19.30 23.17
N GLN A 253 -37.92 -20.45 22.52
CA GLN A 253 -39.22 -21.11 22.32
C GLN A 253 -39.39 -22.20 23.38
#